data_AF-A0A453AD19-F1
#
_entry.id   AF-A0A453AD19-F1
#
_cell.length_a   1.000
_cell.length_b   1.000
_cell.length_c   1.000
_cell.angle_alpha   90.00
_cell.angle_beta   90.00
_cell.angle_gamma   90.00
#
_symmetry.space_group_name_H-M   'P 1'
#
loop_
_entity.id
_entity.type
_entity.pdbx_description
1 polymer ?
#
loop_
_entity_poly.entity_id
_entity_poly.type
_entity_poly.pdbx_seq_one_letter_code
_entity_poly.pdbx_strand_id
1 'polypeptide(L)'
;GYLVGNPITGEAIDMDSRVPYLHGVGVISDQLYETIMEHCHGEPYDNPKNVICAQAMDRFKALLEEIYDSQILYKKCNYLSPTPNDETTYGRILQQETGALKHPPPQPQVDCHWRP
;
A
#
# COMPACT_ATOMS: atom_id res chain seq x y z
N GLY A 1 -9.50 -2.35 -34.62
CA GLY A 1 -8.47 -2.01 -33.62
C GLY A 1 -9.11 -1.90 -32.27
N TYR A 2 -8.34 -2.05 -31.19
CA TYR A 2 -8.80 -1.91 -29.81
C TYR A 2 -7.88 -0.95 -29.05
N LEU A 3 -8.37 -0.33 -27.98
CA LEU A 3 -7.62 0.54 -27.08
C LEU A 3 -7.75 -0.02 -25.66
N VAL A 4 -6.64 -0.05 -24.91
CA VAL A 4 -6.59 -0.53 -23.52
C VAL A 4 -5.92 0.54 -22.66
N GLY A 5 -6.55 0.94 -21.57
CA GLY A 5 -6.00 1.90 -20.62
C GLY A 5 -5.44 1.18 -19.39
N ASN A 6 -4.20 1.49 -19.02
CA ASN A 6 -3.45 0.87 -17.91
C ASN A 6 -3.63 -0.66 -17.82
N PRO A 7 -3.39 -1.41 -18.92
CA PRO A 7 -3.55 -2.85 -18.91
C PRO A 7 -2.47 -3.52 -18.05
N ILE A 8 -2.81 -4.67 -17.48
CA ILE A 8 -1.81 -5.65 -17.04
C ILE A 8 -1.23 -6.28 -18.31
N THR A 9 0.08 -6.14 -18.51
CA THR A 9 0.79 -6.57 -19.72
C THR A 9 1.67 -7.79 -19.51
N GLY A 10 1.92 -8.17 -18.26
CA GLY A 10 2.67 -9.34 -17.87
C GLY A 10 3.42 -9.09 -16.57
N GLU A 11 3.44 -10.07 -15.67
CA GLU A 11 3.94 -9.92 -14.31
C GLU A 11 5.37 -9.36 -14.24
N ALA A 12 6.30 -9.85 -15.06
CA ALA A 12 7.66 -9.32 -15.09
C ALA A 12 7.68 -7.82 -15.47
N ILE A 13 6.95 -7.44 -16.51
CA ILE A 13 6.92 -6.04 -17.01
C ILE A 13 6.22 -5.12 -15.99
N ASP A 14 5.08 -5.56 -15.46
CA ASP A 14 4.25 -4.78 -14.57
C ASP A 14 4.86 -4.67 -13.16
N MET A 15 5.69 -5.63 -12.72
CA MET A 15 6.39 -5.57 -11.44
C MET A 15 7.71 -4.80 -11.54
N ASP A 16 8.51 -5.04 -12.58
CA ASP A 16 9.79 -4.35 -12.82
C ASP A 16 9.64 -2.84 -13.01
N SER A 17 8.48 -2.40 -13.49
CA SER A 17 8.17 -0.98 -13.64
C SER A 17 7.75 -0.29 -12.33
N ARG A 18 7.35 -1.02 -11.28
CA ARG A 18 6.85 -0.42 -10.02
C ARG A 18 7.95 0.27 -9.23
N VAL A 19 9.11 -0.37 -9.11
CA VAL A 19 10.27 0.18 -8.37
C VAL A 19 10.73 1.52 -8.95
N PRO A 20 11.04 1.64 -10.26
CA PRO A 20 11.42 2.92 -10.84
C PRO A 20 10.28 3.94 -10.84
N TYR A 21 9.02 3.51 -10.99
CA TYR A 21 7.87 4.42 -10.90
C TYR A 21 7.76 5.07 -9.51
N LEU A 22 7.77 4.25 -8.45
CA LEU A 22 7.66 4.74 -7.07
C LEU A 22 8.84 5.60 -6.64
N HIS A 23 10.03 5.32 -7.17
CA HIS A 23 11.19 6.20 -6.98
C HIS A 23 10.99 7.55 -7.65
N GLY A 24 10.55 7.56 -8.91
CA GLY A 24 10.30 8.77 -9.69
C GLY A 24 9.23 9.71 -9.11
N VAL A 25 8.28 9.16 -8.33
CA VAL A 25 7.25 9.95 -7.63
C VAL A 25 7.60 10.23 -6.16
N GLY A 26 8.78 9.82 -5.69
CA GLY A 26 9.28 10.11 -4.34
C GLY A 26 8.62 9.30 -3.22
N VAL A 27 8.03 8.14 -3.53
CA VAL A 27 7.47 7.23 -2.52
C VAL A 27 8.57 6.44 -1.82
N ILE A 28 9.54 5.95 -2.58
CA ILE A 28 10.69 5.21 -2.03
C ILE A 28 11.95 6.07 -2.05
N SER A 29 12.83 5.85 -1.09
CA SER A 29 14.12 6.56 -1.00
C SER A 29 15.12 6.08 -2.04
N ASP A 30 16.07 6.95 -2.39
CA ASP A 30 17.22 6.60 -3.27
C ASP A 30 17.94 5.35 -2.77
N GLN A 31 18.17 5.26 -1.44
CA GLN A 31 18.83 4.09 -0.84
C GLN A 31 18.06 2.79 -1.09
N LEU A 32 16.73 2.81 -0.93
CA LEU A 32 15.92 1.62 -1.16
C LEU A 32 15.89 1.26 -2.65
N TYR A 33 15.77 2.26 -3.52
CA TYR A 33 15.85 2.08 -4.96
C TYR A 33 17.18 1.43 -5.38
N GLU A 34 18.31 2.01 -4.99
CA GLU A 34 19.65 1.51 -5.31
C GLU A 34 19.86 0.08 -4.78
N THR A 35 19.42 -0.21 -3.55
CA THR A 35 19.51 -1.55 -2.96
C THR A 35 18.75 -2.59 -3.78
N ILE A 36 17.52 -2.25 -4.21
CA ILE A 36 16.70 -3.16 -5.02
C ILE A 36 17.34 -3.35 -6.39
N MET A 37 17.73 -2.25 -7.04
CA MET A 37 18.38 -2.31 -8.35
C MET A 37 19.66 -3.16 -8.28
N GLU A 38 20.51 -3.00 -7.27
CA GLU A 38 21.78 -3.74 -7.20
C GLU A 38 21.60 -5.23 -6.85
N HIS A 39 20.68 -5.57 -5.94
CA HIS A 39 20.64 -6.90 -5.33
C HIS A 39 19.48 -7.80 -5.77
N CYS A 40 18.48 -7.27 -6.48
CA CYS A 40 17.28 -8.03 -6.89
C CYS A 40 17.27 -8.44 -8.37
N HIS A 41 18.31 -8.13 -9.15
CA HIS A 41 18.34 -8.49 -10.57
C HIS A 41 18.17 -10.00 -10.81
N GLY A 42 17.12 -10.37 -11.54
CA GLY A 42 16.83 -11.77 -11.91
C GLY A 42 16.24 -12.62 -10.78
N GLU A 43 15.99 -12.04 -9.62
CA GLU A 43 15.28 -12.69 -8.51
C GLU A 43 13.77 -12.48 -8.65
N PRO A 44 12.94 -13.45 -8.22
CA PRO A 44 11.48 -13.28 -8.20
C PRO A 44 11.03 -12.29 -7.12
N TYR A 45 9.98 -11.52 -7.40
CA TYR A 45 9.41 -10.53 -6.46
C TYR A 45 8.83 -11.13 -5.18
N ASP A 46 8.21 -12.31 -5.28
CA ASP A 46 7.48 -12.88 -4.15
C ASP A 46 8.36 -13.65 -3.18
N ASN A 47 9.47 -14.22 -3.65
CA ASN A 47 10.33 -15.02 -2.82
C ASN A 47 11.79 -15.00 -3.31
N PRO A 48 12.46 -13.83 -3.25
CA PRO A 48 13.85 -13.72 -3.66
C PRO A 48 14.74 -14.56 -2.73
N LYS A 49 15.71 -15.28 -3.31
CA LYS A 49 16.68 -16.11 -2.58
C LYS A 49 17.75 -15.27 -1.90
N ASN A 50 18.08 -14.12 -2.48
CA ASN A 50 19.03 -13.19 -1.89
C ASN A 50 18.39 -12.51 -0.66
N VAL A 51 19.03 -12.66 0.51
CA VAL A 51 18.53 -12.12 1.78
C VAL A 51 18.43 -10.59 1.77
N ILE A 52 19.35 -9.90 1.12
CA ILE A 52 19.32 -8.44 0.99
C ILE A 52 18.13 -8.03 0.12
N CYS A 53 17.93 -8.73 -1.00
CA CYS A 53 16.77 -8.50 -1.85
C CYS A 53 15.46 -8.77 -1.10
N ALA A 54 15.34 -9.88 -0.36
CA ALA A 54 14.16 -10.19 0.44
C ALA A 54 13.81 -9.06 1.41
N GLN A 55 14.79 -8.57 2.18
CA GLN A 55 14.56 -7.48 3.11
C GLN A 55 14.20 -6.16 2.43
N ALA A 56 14.80 -5.86 1.27
CA ALA A 56 14.47 -4.67 0.50
C ALA A 56 13.05 -4.76 -0.09
N MET A 57 12.67 -5.93 -0.61
CA MET A 57 11.35 -6.19 -1.15
C MET A 57 10.27 -6.20 -0.07
N ASP A 58 10.55 -6.68 1.14
CA ASP A 58 9.61 -6.60 2.27
C ASP A 58 9.30 -5.14 2.64
N ARG A 59 10.33 -4.28 2.68
CA ARG A 59 10.15 -2.84 2.91
C ARG A 59 9.37 -2.18 1.78
N PHE A 60 9.68 -2.54 0.54
CA PHE A 60 8.96 -2.05 -0.63
C PHE A 60 7.47 -2.43 -0.62
N LYS A 61 7.16 -3.69 -0.27
CA LYS A 61 5.77 -4.18 -0.14
C LYS A 61 5.03 -3.47 0.99
N ALA A 62 5.66 -3.24 2.14
CA ALA A 62 5.05 -2.47 3.23
C ALA A 62 4.67 -1.04 2.80
N LEU A 63 5.52 -0.37 2.02
CA LEU A 63 5.19 0.97 1.49
C LEU A 63 4.05 0.92 0.46
N LEU A 64 4.03 -0.09 -0.41
CA LEU A 64 2.92 -0.31 -1.34
C LEU A 64 1.59 -0.56 -0.62
N GLU A 65 1.62 -1.25 0.53
CA GLU A 65 0.44 -1.48 1.36
C GLU A 65 -0.14 -0.20 1.98
N GLU A 66 0.60 0.90 2.03
CA GLU A 66 0.08 2.19 2.52
C GLU A 66 -0.53 3.05 1.40
N ILE A 67 -0.31 2.68 0.13
CA ILE A 67 -0.68 3.48 -1.03
C ILE A 67 -1.93 2.93 -1.69
N TYR A 68 -2.73 3.82 -2.27
CA TYR A 68 -3.80 3.44 -3.19
C TYR A 68 -3.20 3.23 -4.58
N ASP A 69 -2.98 1.95 -4.92
CA ASP A 69 -2.29 1.47 -6.12
C ASP A 69 -2.82 2.08 -7.43
N SER A 70 -4.12 2.32 -7.50
CA SER A 70 -4.81 2.86 -8.67
C SER A 70 -4.63 4.37 -8.82
N GLN A 71 -4.43 5.09 -7.70
CA GLN A 71 -4.30 6.55 -7.66
C GLN A 71 -3.44 7.00 -6.48
N ILE A 72 -2.13 7.14 -6.68
CA ILE A 72 -1.15 7.42 -5.62
C ILE A 72 -1.38 8.73 -4.84
N LEU A 73 -2.09 9.69 -5.43
CA LEU A 73 -2.38 10.99 -4.80
C LEU A 73 -3.58 10.95 -3.86
N TYR A 74 -4.34 9.84 -3.87
CA TYR A 74 -5.52 9.66 -3.05
C TYR A 74 -5.17 8.87 -1.80
N LYS A 75 -5.87 9.18 -0.71
CA LYS A 75 -5.72 8.47 0.55
C LYS A 75 -6.17 7.02 0.39
N LYS A 76 -5.33 6.06 0.81
CA LYS A 76 -5.75 4.67 0.98
C LYS A 76 -6.75 4.57 2.12
N CYS A 77 -7.91 4.00 1.84
CA CYS A 77 -8.99 3.85 2.80
C CYS A 77 -9.17 2.40 3.19
N ASN A 78 -9.10 2.14 4.50
CA ASN A 78 -9.40 0.83 5.04
C ASN A 78 -10.92 0.64 5.01
N TYR A 79 -11.38 -0.43 4.35
CA TYR A 79 -12.77 -0.84 4.43
C TYR A 79 -13.04 -1.42 5.82
N LEU A 80 -13.44 -0.55 6.75
CA LEU A 80 -13.96 -0.97 8.05
C LEU A 80 -15.39 -1.47 7.85
N SER A 81 -15.55 -2.67 7.29
CA SER A 81 -16.83 -3.37 7.41
C SER A 81 -17.04 -3.71 8.88
N PRO A 82 -18.19 -3.40 9.50
CA PRO A 82 -18.56 -4.02 10.76
C PRO A 82 -18.90 -5.49 10.48
N THR A 83 -17.90 -6.34 10.25
CA THR A 83 -18.13 -7.79 10.28
C THR A 83 -18.16 -8.23 11.74
N PRO A 84 -19.23 -8.90 12.18
CA PRO A 84 -19.19 -9.60 13.44
C PRO A 84 -18.21 -10.77 13.28
N ASN A 85 -17.08 -10.71 13.97
CA ASN A 85 -16.28 -11.86 14.41
C ASN A 85 -15.07 -12.34 13.58
N ASP A 86 -14.41 -11.50 12.76
CA ASP A 86 -13.08 -11.88 12.23
C ASP A 86 -11.93 -11.23 13.03
N GLU A 87 -11.12 -12.07 13.67
CA GLU A 87 -9.97 -11.74 14.54
C GLU A 87 -8.80 -11.03 13.83
N THR A 88 -8.92 -10.67 12.55
CA THR A 88 -7.87 -9.95 11.79
C THR A 88 -7.98 -8.43 11.87
N THR A 89 -8.71 -7.92 12.86
CA THR A 89 -9.03 -6.49 12.97
C THR A 89 -7.84 -5.68 13.51
N TYR A 90 -7.12 -4.97 12.63
CA TYR A 90 -6.21 -3.85 12.95
C TYR A 90 -7.00 -2.60 13.42
N GLY A 91 -7.90 -2.75 14.39
CA GLY A 91 -8.75 -1.69 14.89
C GLY A 91 -9.21 -1.98 16.31
N ARG A 92 -8.75 -1.19 17.27
CA ARG A 92 -9.33 -1.18 18.61
C ARG A 92 -10.63 -0.38 18.54
N ILE A 93 -11.77 -1.07 18.56
CA ILE A 93 -13.06 -0.41 18.74
C ILE A 93 -13.12 0.07 20.19
N LEU A 94 -13.08 1.39 20.40
CA LEU A 94 -13.51 1.97 21.68
C LEU A 94 -15.03 1.76 21.76
N GLN A 95 -15.47 0.84 22.61
CA GLN A 95 -16.87 0.74 22.98
C GLN A 95 -17.29 2.09 23.56
N GLN A 96 -18.08 2.84 22.81
CA GLN A 96 -18.53 4.16 23.22
C GLN A 96 -19.65 3.98 24.26
N GLU A 97 -19.31 4.04 25.54
CA GLU A 97 -20.30 4.39 26.55
C GLU A 97 -20.69 5.86 26.30
N THR A 98 -21.87 6.06 25.69
CA THR A 98 -22.42 7.38 25.40
C THR A 98 -22.87 8.08 26.67
N GLY A 99 -21.91 8.61 27.43
CA GLY A 99 -22.10 9.83 28.22
C GLY A 99 -21.78 11.03 27.33
N ALA A 100 -22.68 11.99 27.22
CA ALA A 100 -22.48 13.20 26.41
C ALA A 100 -21.27 14.01 26.90
N LEU A 101 -20.09 13.77 26.33
CA LEU A 101 -18.90 14.56 26.60
C LEU A 101 -19.11 15.97 26.03
N LYS A 102 -18.93 16.99 26.87
CA LYS A 102 -19.11 18.40 26.50
C LYS A 102 -18.16 18.84 25.38
N HIS A 103 -17.05 18.11 25.18
CA HIS A 103 -16.07 18.33 24.13
C HIS A 103 -15.78 16.99 23.45
N PRO A 104 -16.30 16.75 22.23
CA PRO A 104 -15.96 15.56 21.47
C PRO A 104 -14.45 15.56 21.15
N PRO A 105 -13.77 14.39 21.14
CA PRO A 105 -12.41 14.30 20.62
C PRO A 105 -12.39 14.73 19.15
N PRO A 106 -11.28 15.31 18.64
CA PRO A 106 -11.15 15.67 17.25
C PRO A 106 -11.50 14.46 16.37
N GLN A 107 -12.56 14.58 15.56
CA GLN A 107 -12.88 13.54 14.60
C GLN A 107 -11.74 13.46 13.59
N PRO A 108 -11.20 12.26 13.31
CA PRO A 108 -10.22 12.12 12.24
C PRO A 108 -10.85 12.58 10.94
N GLN A 109 -10.09 13.29 10.10
CA GLN A 109 -10.56 13.70 8.79
C GLN A 109 -10.93 12.45 7.97
N VAL A 110 -12.23 12.21 7.85
CA VAL A 110 -12.83 11.14 7.03
C VAL A 110 -12.82 11.57 5.57
N ASP A 111 -11.62 11.69 5.01
CA ASP A 111 -11.43 11.92 3.56
C ASP A 111 -11.67 10.63 2.74
N CYS A 112 -12.07 9.55 3.42
CA CYS A 112 -12.48 8.30 2.81
C CYS A 112 -13.93 8.38 2.36
N HIS A 113 -14.18 9.11 1.29
CA HIS A 113 -15.46 9.08 0.60
C HIS A 113 -15.49 7.91 -0.38
N TRP A 114 -16.42 6.99 -0.15
CA TRP A 114 -16.75 5.92 -1.07
C TRP A 114 -17.25 6.54 -2.39
N ARG A 115 -16.55 6.31 -3.51
CA ARG A 115 -17.12 6.54 -4.84
C ARG A 115 -17.44 5.17 -5.46
N PRO A 116 -18.70 4.93 -5.86
CA PRO A 116 -19.11 3.70 -6.56
C PRO A 116 -18.34 3.48 -7.86
#